data_AF-C5C1Y0-F1
#
_entry.id   AF-C5C1Y0-F1
#
_cell.length_a   1.000
_cell.length_b   1.000
_cell.length_c   1.000
_cell.angle_alpha   90.00
_cell.angle_beta   90.00
_cell.angle_gamma   90.00
#
_symmetry.space_group_name_H-M   'P 1'
#
loop_
_entity.id
_entity.type
_entity.pdbx_description
1 polymer ?
#
loop_
_entity_poly.entity_id
_entity_poly.type
_entity_poly.pdbx_seq_one_letter_code
_entity_poly.pdbx_strand_id
1 'polypeptide(L)'
;MAERLATDFAFSHSSAALLHGCWTWRLGPAVHVTQSGVPKAGRRADPLLRRHCSALPPDSRTTVAGLPVTSLERTVVDSACELDEEQAIVIADSALRLGADPDLIVSMTDARAGYRGIRRARRVLALADGDSESPGETLTRCTVVQAGLPTPRVQIDIHTGRGTLWVDLGWDDIKVGIEFDGVGKYGADGRDARADILAEKKRDGVLDGLGWTIVHVVWADLADRDALVARVRGAIGLGTRRTLLTQGSVPARWLPGASRVA
;
A
#
# COMPACT_ATOMS: atom_id res chain seq x y z
N MET A 1 24.94 15.74 -8.06
CA MET A 1 24.82 15.53 -6.58
C MET A 1 25.57 14.26 -6.14
N ALA A 2 25.46 13.14 -6.87
CA ALA A 2 26.18 11.88 -6.62
C ALA A 2 27.73 12.00 -6.70
N GLU A 3 28.26 12.84 -7.59
CA GLU A 3 29.72 13.08 -7.79
C GLU A 3 30.44 13.66 -6.55
N ARG A 4 29.72 13.98 -5.47
CA ARG A 4 30.25 14.57 -4.24
C ARG A 4 30.43 13.55 -3.11
N LEU A 5 30.18 12.26 -3.33
CA LEU A 5 30.30 11.21 -2.33
C LEU A 5 31.64 10.47 -2.50
N ALA A 6 32.52 10.58 -1.50
CA ALA A 6 33.86 9.99 -1.51
C ALA A 6 33.93 8.57 -0.90
N THR A 7 32.79 8.09 -0.39
CA THR A 7 32.64 6.78 0.26
C THR A 7 31.70 5.94 -0.60
N ASP A 8 31.89 4.63 -0.59
CA ASP A 8 30.96 3.70 -1.23
C ASP A 8 29.53 3.93 -0.70
N PHE A 9 28.59 4.10 -1.62
CA PHE A 9 27.21 4.47 -1.34
C PHE A 9 26.23 3.79 -2.28
N ALA A 10 24.97 3.76 -1.86
CA ALA A 10 23.84 3.41 -2.70
C ALA A 10 22.68 4.36 -2.40
N PHE A 11 21.90 4.72 -3.42
CA PHE A 11 20.58 5.31 -3.22
C PHE A 11 19.72 4.31 -2.43
N SER A 12 18.91 4.81 -1.51
CA SER A 12 18.17 3.99 -0.54
C SER A 12 16.81 4.61 -0.23
N HIS A 13 15.99 3.91 0.57
CA HIS A 13 14.69 4.39 1.05
C HIS A 13 13.81 4.90 -0.10
N SER A 14 13.14 6.05 0.06
CA SER A 14 12.28 6.67 -0.96
C SER A 14 13.00 6.97 -2.28
N SER A 15 14.30 7.30 -2.25
CA SER A 15 15.07 7.55 -3.48
C SER A 15 15.33 6.26 -4.25
N ALA A 16 15.65 5.17 -3.57
CA ALA A 16 15.75 3.86 -4.21
C ALA A 16 14.39 3.37 -4.70
N ALA A 17 13.33 3.57 -3.92
CA ALA A 17 11.97 3.19 -4.31
C ALA A 17 11.57 3.86 -5.63
N LEU A 18 11.81 5.17 -5.76
CA LEU A 18 11.59 5.90 -7.01
C LEU A 18 12.40 5.31 -8.18
N LEU A 19 13.67 4.99 -7.96
CA LEU A 19 14.53 4.42 -9.01
C LEU A 19 14.08 3.04 -9.45
N HIS A 20 13.62 2.19 -8.53
CA HIS A 20 13.03 0.88 -8.83
C HIS A 20 11.67 0.96 -9.53
N GLY A 21 11.08 2.16 -9.63
CA GLY A 21 9.73 2.33 -10.18
C GLY A 21 8.62 1.97 -9.20
N CYS A 22 8.92 1.90 -7.89
CA CYS A 22 7.89 1.76 -6.88
C CYS A 22 6.99 2.99 -6.87
N TRP A 23 5.74 2.78 -6.49
CA TRP A 23 4.90 3.89 -6.09
C TRP A 23 5.45 4.58 -4.85
N THR A 24 5.13 5.87 -4.73
CA THR A 24 5.54 6.68 -3.59
C THR A 24 4.42 7.62 -3.18
N TRP A 25 4.41 7.99 -1.91
CA TRP A 25 3.36 8.81 -1.32
C TRP A 25 3.96 10.00 -0.57
N ARG A 26 3.54 11.22 -0.93
CA ARG A 26 3.90 12.48 -0.25
C ARG A 26 5.41 12.60 0.07
N LEU A 27 6.28 12.23 -0.88
CA LEU A 27 7.70 12.31 -0.64
C LEU A 27 8.17 13.75 -0.46
N GLY A 28 9.03 13.95 0.54
CA GLY A 28 9.79 15.19 0.66
C GLY A 28 10.86 15.30 -0.43
N PRO A 29 11.49 16.48 -0.60
CA PRO A 29 12.50 16.71 -1.63
C PRO A 29 13.86 16.06 -1.33
N ALA A 30 13.98 15.34 -0.21
CA ALA A 30 15.23 14.80 0.25
C ALA A 30 15.64 13.56 -0.57
N VAL A 31 16.91 13.53 -0.98
CA VAL A 31 17.56 12.37 -1.57
C VAL A 31 18.18 11.55 -0.45
N HIS A 32 17.89 10.25 -0.44
CA HIS A 32 18.34 9.30 0.56
C HIS A 32 19.46 8.42 0.01
N VAL A 33 20.59 8.38 0.72
CA VAL A 33 21.72 7.51 0.44
C VAL A 33 22.14 6.75 1.69
N THR A 34 22.46 5.47 1.54
CA THR A 34 23.12 4.67 2.56
C THR A 34 24.60 4.55 2.19
N GLN A 35 25.47 4.58 3.19
CA GLN A 35 26.92 4.45 3.04
C GLN A 35 27.49 3.62 4.20
N SER A 36 28.59 2.90 3.95
CA SER A 36 29.17 1.96 4.92
C SER A 36 30.08 2.61 5.98
N GLY A 37 30.18 3.95 6.02
CA GLY A 37 30.97 4.67 7.02
C GLY A 37 30.47 6.09 7.27
N VAL A 38 30.77 6.62 8.47
CA VAL A 38 30.48 8.02 8.82
C VAL A 38 31.45 8.92 8.05
N PRO A 39 30.99 9.96 7.32
CA PRO A 39 31.89 10.88 6.64
C PRO A 39 32.82 11.55 7.64
N LYS A 40 34.12 11.69 7.30
CA LYS A 40 35.03 12.54 8.09
C LYS A 40 34.44 13.95 8.16
N ALA A 41 34.28 14.47 9.38
CA ALA A 41 33.67 15.76 9.65
C ALA A 41 34.31 16.86 8.80
N GLY A 42 33.49 17.70 8.15
CA GLY A 42 33.99 18.84 7.38
C GLY A 42 33.14 19.31 6.19
N ARG A 43 32.09 18.58 5.78
CA ARG A 43 31.17 19.07 4.74
C ARG A 43 29.90 19.62 5.35
N ARG A 44 29.56 20.87 4.96
CA ARG A 44 28.28 21.53 5.25
C ARG A 44 27.15 20.54 4.94
N ALA A 45 26.27 20.30 5.92
CA ALA A 45 25.12 19.42 5.75
C ALA A 45 24.25 19.97 4.62
N ASP A 46 24.21 19.26 3.49
CA ASP A 46 23.26 19.55 2.42
C ASP A 46 21.86 19.18 2.93
N PRO A 47 20.95 20.14 3.11
CA PRO A 47 19.64 19.88 3.70
C PRO A 47 18.78 18.95 2.83
N LEU A 48 19.10 18.80 1.54
CA LEU A 48 18.42 17.92 0.61
C LEU A 48 19.03 16.51 0.55
N LEU A 49 20.14 16.25 1.25
CA LEU A 49 20.79 14.94 1.25
C LEU A 49 20.72 14.28 2.62
N ARG A 50 19.85 13.27 2.74
CA ARG A 50 19.75 12.40 3.92
C ARG A 50 20.74 11.26 3.78
N ARG A 51 21.65 11.16 4.74
CA ARG A 51 22.71 10.15 4.76
C ARG A 51 22.45 9.17 5.89
N HIS A 52 22.42 7.91 5.53
CA HIS A 52 22.25 6.78 6.44
C HIS A 52 23.54 6.01 6.54
N CYS A 53 23.85 5.50 7.73
CA CYS A 53 25.07 4.71 7.96
C CYS A 53 24.67 3.27 8.30
N SER A 54 24.96 2.34 7.39
CA SER A 54 24.66 0.92 7.54
C SER A 54 25.55 0.10 6.62
N ALA A 55 25.77 -1.17 6.96
CA ALA A 55 26.45 -2.10 6.06
C ALA A 55 25.69 -2.21 4.73
N LEU A 56 26.45 -2.23 3.63
CA LEU A 56 25.95 -2.43 2.27
C LEU A 56 26.66 -3.64 1.65
N PRO A 57 26.36 -4.87 2.14
CA PRO A 57 26.89 -6.07 1.52
C PRO A 57 26.43 -6.15 0.04
N PRO A 58 27.21 -6.81 -0.83
CA PRO A 58 26.96 -6.83 -2.28
C PRO A 58 25.56 -7.31 -2.69
N ASP A 59 24.99 -8.26 -1.94
CA ASP A 59 23.65 -8.82 -2.13
C ASP A 59 22.52 -7.84 -1.81
N SER A 60 22.78 -6.83 -0.97
CA SER A 60 21.82 -5.77 -0.63
C SER A 60 21.88 -4.57 -1.58
N ARG A 61 22.58 -4.71 -2.71
CA ARG A 61 22.83 -3.66 -3.70
C ARG A 61 22.56 -4.15 -5.11
N THR A 62 22.16 -3.23 -5.96
CA THR A 62 22.02 -3.44 -7.39
C THR A 62 22.29 -2.14 -8.14
N THR A 63 22.13 -2.16 -9.47
CA THR A 63 22.25 -0.99 -10.32
C THR A 63 20.95 -0.77 -11.09
N VAL A 64 20.40 0.44 -11.02
CA VAL A 64 19.22 0.83 -11.80
C VAL A 64 19.57 2.07 -12.60
N ALA A 65 19.38 2.02 -13.93
CA ALA A 65 19.77 3.08 -14.85
C ALA A 65 21.23 3.58 -14.65
N GLY A 66 22.16 2.66 -14.34
CA GLY A 66 23.56 2.99 -14.10
C GLY A 66 23.88 3.60 -12.73
N LEU A 67 22.88 3.76 -11.85
CA LEU A 67 23.06 4.29 -10.50
C LEU A 67 23.12 3.15 -9.45
N PRO A 68 23.99 3.22 -8.44
CA PRO A 68 24.03 2.24 -7.36
C PRO A 68 22.81 2.43 -6.44
N VAL A 69 22.01 1.40 -6.27
CA VAL A 69 20.78 1.41 -5.47
C VAL A 69 20.79 0.23 -4.52
N THR A 70 20.15 0.35 -3.35
CA THR A 70 19.83 -0.82 -2.54
C THR A 70 18.96 -1.81 -3.32
N SER A 71 19.07 -3.11 -3.03
CA SER A 71 18.13 -4.10 -3.61
C SER A 71 16.67 -3.72 -3.30
N LEU A 72 15.72 -4.28 -4.02
CA LEU A 72 14.31 -3.93 -3.84
C LEU A 72 13.83 -4.28 -2.41
N GLU A 73 14.19 -5.45 -1.91
CA GLU A 73 13.89 -5.93 -0.55
C GLU A 73 14.56 -5.06 0.50
N ARG A 74 15.85 -4.75 0.31
CA ARG A 74 16.60 -3.85 1.18
C ARG A 74 15.96 -2.47 1.23
N THR A 75 15.45 -1.98 0.09
CA THR A 75 14.76 -0.70 -0.02
C THR A 75 13.47 -0.68 0.78
N VAL A 76 12.70 -1.77 0.77
CA VAL A 76 11.50 -1.93 1.61
C VAL A 76 11.87 -1.86 3.09
N VAL A 77 12.84 -2.66 3.55
CA VAL A 77 13.22 -2.72 4.97
C VAL A 77 13.78 -1.37 5.44
N ASP A 78 14.64 -0.73 4.65
CA ASP A 78 15.17 0.60 4.95
C ASP A 78 14.03 1.63 5.05
N SER A 79 13.12 1.65 4.07
CA SER A 79 11.95 2.55 4.06
C SER A 79 11.05 2.33 5.28
N ALA A 80 10.77 1.06 5.62
CA ALA A 80 9.89 0.69 6.73
C ALA A 80 10.48 1.02 8.11
N CYS A 81 11.81 1.06 8.23
CA CYS A 81 12.47 1.51 9.45
C CYS A 81 12.40 3.03 9.64
N GLU A 82 12.47 3.83 8.58
CA GLU A 82 12.70 5.28 8.70
C GLU A 82 11.52 6.16 8.31
N LEU A 83 10.79 5.82 7.24
CA LEU A 83 9.73 6.67 6.68
C LEU A 83 8.45 6.64 7.52
N ASP A 84 7.53 7.55 7.21
CA ASP A 84 6.17 7.50 7.75
C ASP A 84 5.48 6.20 7.33
N GLU A 85 4.62 5.66 8.19
CA GLU A 85 4.04 4.32 8.05
C GLU A 85 3.33 4.14 6.70
N GLU A 86 2.51 5.10 6.30
CA GLU A 86 1.81 5.09 4.99
C GLU A 86 2.77 5.10 3.80
N GLN A 87 3.84 5.88 3.86
CA GLN A 87 4.82 5.95 2.78
C GLN A 87 5.53 4.60 2.63
N ALA A 88 5.88 4.00 3.76
CA ALA A 88 6.55 2.72 3.80
C ALA A 88 5.64 1.58 3.31
N ILE A 89 4.35 1.57 3.66
CA ILE A 89 3.41 0.54 3.18
C ILE A 89 3.20 0.68 1.66
N VAL A 90 3.01 1.90 1.13
CA VAL A 90 2.90 2.13 -0.32
C VAL A 90 4.14 1.62 -1.07
N ILE A 91 5.33 1.84 -0.52
CA ILE A 91 6.57 1.32 -1.10
C ILE A 91 6.62 -0.22 -0.99
N ALA A 92 6.19 -0.79 0.13
CA ALA A 92 6.19 -2.23 0.36
C ALA A 92 5.24 -2.96 -0.59
N ASP A 93 3.97 -2.54 -0.68
CA ASP A 93 2.97 -3.10 -1.61
C ASP A 93 3.50 -3.02 -3.05
N SER A 94 3.98 -1.84 -3.45
CA SER A 94 4.52 -1.67 -4.80
C SER A 94 5.74 -2.53 -5.06
N ALA A 95 6.62 -2.74 -4.09
CA ALA A 95 7.80 -3.57 -4.24
C ALA A 95 7.42 -5.06 -4.37
N LEU A 96 6.49 -5.54 -3.55
CA LEU A 96 5.94 -6.91 -3.66
C LEU A 96 5.32 -7.14 -5.04
N ARG A 97 4.52 -6.18 -5.53
CA ARG A 97 3.96 -6.21 -6.89
C ARG A 97 5.04 -6.27 -7.99
N LEU A 98 6.17 -5.61 -7.77
CA LEU A 98 7.32 -5.64 -8.69
C LEU A 98 8.16 -6.92 -8.58
N GLY A 99 7.80 -7.84 -7.68
CA GLY A 99 8.46 -9.14 -7.52
C GLY A 99 9.52 -9.19 -6.41
N ALA A 100 9.48 -8.27 -5.45
CA ALA A 100 10.31 -8.37 -4.25
C ALA A 100 9.98 -9.65 -3.48
N ASP A 101 11.00 -10.35 -3.00
CA ASP A 101 10.82 -11.58 -2.23
C ASP A 101 10.35 -11.28 -0.79
N PRO A 102 9.12 -11.65 -0.39
CA PRO A 102 8.61 -11.40 0.95
C PRO A 102 9.40 -12.12 2.04
N ASP A 103 9.90 -13.34 1.78
CA ASP A 103 10.66 -14.12 2.75
C ASP A 103 12.02 -13.47 3.01
N LEU A 104 12.63 -12.94 1.94
CA LEU A 104 13.88 -12.19 2.06
C LEU A 104 13.68 -10.86 2.81
N ILE A 105 12.58 -10.14 2.58
CA ILE A 105 12.23 -8.93 3.33
C ILE A 105 12.06 -9.23 4.82
N VAL A 106 11.36 -10.32 5.17
CA VAL A 106 11.19 -10.76 6.56
C VAL A 106 12.54 -11.13 7.17
N SER A 107 13.35 -11.93 6.48
CA SER A 107 14.69 -12.33 6.94
C SER A 107 15.60 -11.12 7.20
N MET A 108 15.64 -10.16 6.27
CA MET A 108 16.40 -8.92 6.42
C MET A 108 15.90 -8.05 7.59
N THR A 109 14.59 -8.06 7.85
CA THR A 109 13.98 -7.36 8.99
C THR A 109 14.39 -8.03 10.30
N ASP A 110 14.30 -9.35 10.40
CA ASP A 110 14.66 -10.05 11.63
C ASP A 110 16.15 -10.01 11.96
N ALA A 111 17.01 -10.03 10.94
CA ALA A 111 18.45 -9.81 11.09
C ALA A 111 18.80 -8.42 11.68
N ARG A 112 17.85 -7.47 11.70
CA ARG A 112 17.98 -6.12 12.27
C ARG A 112 17.29 -5.98 13.62
N ALA A 113 17.11 -7.07 14.36
CA ALA A 113 16.63 -7.01 15.74
C ALA A 113 17.43 -5.98 16.56
N GLY A 114 16.73 -5.07 17.25
CA GLY A 114 17.34 -4.00 18.04
C GLY A 114 17.67 -2.71 17.27
N TYR A 115 17.53 -2.68 15.94
CA TYR A 115 17.71 -1.45 15.17
C TYR A 115 16.58 -0.45 15.45
N ARG A 116 16.93 0.85 15.38
CA ARG A 116 15.94 1.93 15.42
C ARG A 116 14.95 1.73 14.27
N GLY A 117 13.66 1.85 14.57
CA GLY A 117 12.60 1.72 13.56
C GLY A 117 12.11 0.29 13.33
N ILE A 118 12.73 -0.75 13.91
CA ILE A 118 12.36 -2.13 13.57
C ILE A 118 10.93 -2.52 13.95
N ARG A 119 10.40 -1.93 15.05
CA ARG A 119 8.99 -2.12 15.42
C ARG A 119 8.03 -1.52 14.40
N ARG A 120 8.40 -0.39 13.79
CA ARG A 120 7.64 0.22 12.68
C ARG A 120 7.72 -0.69 11.46
N ALA A 121 8.91 -1.18 11.12
CA ALA A 121 9.09 -2.07 9.99
C ALA A 121 8.19 -3.31 10.08
N ARG A 122 8.13 -3.95 11.25
CA ARG A 122 7.22 -5.10 11.48
C ARG A 122 5.74 -4.75 11.31
N ARG A 123 5.31 -3.57 11.76
CA ARG A 123 3.91 -3.11 11.54
C ARG A 123 3.62 -2.85 10.07
N VAL A 124 4.54 -2.19 9.36
CA VAL A 124 4.44 -1.95 7.92
C VAL A 124 4.30 -3.27 7.18
N LEU A 125 5.17 -4.25 7.46
CA LEU A 125 5.14 -5.55 6.79
C LEU A 125 3.90 -6.37 7.14
N ALA A 126 3.38 -6.26 8.37
CA ALA A 126 2.10 -6.89 8.74
C ALA A 126 0.89 -6.28 8.01
N LEU A 127 1.05 -5.08 7.45
CA LEU A 127 0.06 -4.39 6.63
C LEU A 127 0.42 -4.41 5.15
N ALA A 128 1.54 -4.98 4.72
CA ALA A 128 1.93 -4.99 3.32
C ALA A 128 1.14 -6.06 2.56
N ASP A 129 0.72 -5.74 1.35
CA ASP A 129 -0.02 -6.64 0.47
C ASP A 129 0.32 -6.36 -1.00
N GLY A 130 0.88 -7.36 -1.67
CA GLY A 130 1.36 -7.25 -3.05
C GLY A 130 0.25 -7.18 -4.12
N ASP A 131 -1.00 -7.48 -3.74
CA ASP A 131 -2.14 -7.50 -4.66
C ASP A 131 -2.81 -6.13 -4.79
N SER A 132 -2.37 -5.11 -4.03
CA SER A 132 -2.86 -3.73 -4.22
C SER A 132 -2.37 -3.20 -5.57
N GLU A 133 -3.25 -2.58 -6.37
CA GLU A 133 -2.94 -2.11 -7.74
C GLU A 133 -2.66 -0.61 -7.81
N SER A 134 -2.84 0.11 -6.71
CA SER A 134 -2.52 1.53 -6.62
C SER A 134 -2.23 2.01 -5.18
N PRO A 135 -1.54 3.16 -5.01
CA PRO A 135 -1.38 3.76 -3.70
C PRO A 135 -2.70 4.13 -3.03
N GLY A 136 -3.73 4.45 -3.81
CA GLY A 136 -5.06 4.78 -3.30
C GLY A 136 -5.73 3.58 -2.64
N GLU A 137 -5.64 2.40 -3.26
CA GLU A 137 -6.11 1.14 -2.68
C GLU A 137 -5.32 0.78 -1.41
N THR A 138 -3.99 0.85 -1.46
CA THR A 138 -3.14 0.62 -0.28
C THR A 138 -3.56 1.51 0.90
N LEU A 139 -3.74 2.82 0.67
CA LEU A 139 -4.10 3.77 1.72
C LEU A 139 -5.54 3.58 2.21
N THR A 140 -6.46 3.21 1.33
CA THR A 140 -7.84 2.85 1.70
C THR A 140 -7.85 1.61 2.60
N ARG A 141 -7.13 0.56 2.22
CA ARG A 141 -6.96 -0.67 2.99
C ARG A 141 -6.36 -0.38 4.38
N CYS A 142 -5.29 0.41 4.44
CA CYS A 142 -4.67 0.83 5.69
C CYS A 142 -5.67 1.58 6.59
N THR A 143 -6.42 2.52 6.03
CA THR A 143 -7.43 3.31 6.77
C THR A 143 -8.49 2.40 7.40
N VAL A 144 -8.99 1.41 6.65
CA VAL A 144 -9.98 0.44 7.14
C VAL A 144 -9.42 -0.40 8.28
N VAL A 145 -8.22 -0.97 8.11
CA VAL A 145 -7.59 -1.85 9.11
C VAL A 145 -7.24 -1.07 10.39
N GLN A 146 -6.67 0.12 10.25
CA GLN A 146 -6.30 0.98 11.39
C GLN A 146 -7.53 1.46 12.18
N ALA A 147 -8.70 1.57 11.54
CA ALA A 147 -9.96 1.88 12.19
C ALA A 147 -10.58 0.70 12.97
N GLY A 148 -9.90 -0.45 13.02
CA GLY A 148 -10.35 -1.65 13.71
C GLY A 148 -11.52 -2.37 13.03
N LEU A 149 -11.77 -2.07 11.75
CA LEU A 149 -12.73 -2.83 10.95
C LEU A 149 -12.10 -4.18 10.55
N PRO A 150 -12.89 -5.23 10.29
CA PRO A 150 -12.35 -6.50 9.83
C PRO A 150 -11.50 -6.31 8.57
N THR A 151 -10.35 -6.98 8.48
CA THR A 151 -9.43 -6.82 7.35
C THR A 151 -10.12 -7.18 6.03
N PRO A 152 -10.16 -6.26 5.04
CA PRO A 152 -10.70 -6.56 3.73
C PRO A 152 -9.75 -7.47 2.96
N ARG A 153 -10.30 -8.35 2.12
CA ARG A 153 -9.54 -9.03 1.07
C ARG A 153 -9.26 -8.03 -0.05
N VAL A 154 -8.10 -8.14 -0.68
CA VAL A 154 -7.74 -7.40 -1.89
C VAL A 154 -8.19 -8.20 -3.12
N GLN A 155 -8.50 -7.51 -4.22
CA GLN A 155 -8.77 -8.08 -5.55
C GLN A 155 -9.76 -9.25 -5.51
N ILE A 156 -11.02 -8.96 -5.15
CA ILE A 156 -12.07 -9.98 -5.07
C ILE A 156 -12.64 -10.25 -6.46
N ASP A 157 -12.53 -11.48 -6.91
CA ASP A 157 -13.12 -11.98 -8.14
C ASP A 157 -14.61 -12.36 -7.95
N ILE A 158 -15.46 -11.83 -8.82
CA ILE A 158 -16.90 -12.07 -8.84
C ILE A 158 -17.25 -12.67 -10.19
N HIS A 159 -17.49 -13.98 -10.20
CA HIS A 159 -17.88 -14.71 -11.39
C HIS A 159 -19.33 -14.42 -11.77
N THR A 160 -19.55 -13.95 -13.00
CA THR A 160 -20.86 -13.68 -13.56
C THR A 160 -21.08 -14.48 -14.84
N GLY A 161 -22.33 -14.59 -15.31
CA GLY A 161 -22.64 -15.21 -16.60
C GLY A 161 -22.05 -14.49 -17.82
N ARG A 162 -21.41 -13.33 -17.64
CA ARG A 162 -20.78 -12.52 -18.70
C ARG A 162 -19.27 -12.35 -18.53
N GLY A 163 -18.66 -13.03 -17.55
CA GLY A 163 -17.24 -12.92 -17.22
C GLY A 163 -17.01 -12.57 -15.74
N THR A 164 -15.76 -12.32 -15.38
CA THR A 164 -15.35 -11.99 -14.01
C THR A 164 -15.28 -10.48 -13.82
N LEU A 165 -15.89 -9.99 -12.75
CA LEU A 165 -15.71 -8.63 -12.24
C LEU A 165 -14.74 -8.66 -11.06
N TRP A 166 -13.97 -7.59 -10.87
CA TRP A 166 -12.94 -7.51 -9.82
C TRP A 166 -13.19 -6.31 -8.94
N VAL A 167 -13.37 -6.52 -7.64
CA VAL A 167 -13.53 -5.43 -6.66
C VAL A 167 -12.22 -5.25 -5.90
N ASP A 168 -11.70 -4.03 -5.85
CA ASP A 168 -10.36 -3.75 -5.33
C ASP A 168 -10.16 -4.24 -3.89
N LEU A 169 -11.14 -4.00 -3.01
CA LEU A 169 -11.10 -4.38 -1.60
C LEU A 169 -12.49 -4.81 -1.13
N GLY A 170 -12.58 -5.74 -0.17
CA GLY A 170 -13.87 -5.96 0.51
C GLY A 170 -14.02 -7.25 1.28
N TRP A 171 -15.27 -7.67 1.41
CA TRP A 171 -15.71 -8.83 2.16
C TRP A 171 -16.81 -9.56 1.37
N ASP A 172 -16.42 -10.67 0.77
CA ASP A 172 -17.25 -11.53 -0.08
C ASP A 172 -18.40 -12.19 0.68
N ASP A 173 -18.16 -12.60 1.92
CA ASP A 173 -19.13 -13.26 2.78
C ASP A 173 -20.33 -12.38 3.15
N ILE A 174 -20.13 -11.06 3.21
CA ILE A 174 -21.20 -10.07 3.43
C ILE A 174 -21.49 -9.22 2.19
N LYS A 175 -20.85 -9.51 1.06
CA LYS A 175 -20.97 -8.82 -0.23
C LYS A 175 -20.82 -7.30 -0.12
N VAL A 176 -19.77 -6.85 0.56
CA VAL A 176 -19.42 -5.42 0.66
C VAL A 176 -18.08 -5.20 -0.03
N GLY A 177 -18.05 -4.25 -0.97
CA GLY A 177 -16.87 -3.89 -1.74
C GLY A 177 -16.48 -2.44 -1.54
N ILE A 178 -15.22 -2.13 -1.78
CA ILE A 178 -14.65 -0.79 -1.81
C ILE A 178 -13.85 -0.69 -3.12
N GLU A 179 -14.13 0.33 -3.92
CA GLU A 179 -13.42 0.60 -5.18
C GLU A 179 -12.75 1.96 -5.07
N PHE A 180 -11.48 2.05 -5.44
CA PHE A 180 -10.73 3.29 -5.44
C PHE A 180 -10.75 3.93 -6.83
N ASP A 181 -11.41 5.08 -6.92
CA ASP A 181 -11.51 5.86 -8.15
C ASP A 181 -10.37 6.86 -8.22
N GLY A 182 -9.30 6.43 -8.88
CA GLY A 182 -8.24 7.34 -9.31
C GLY A 182 -8.80 8.42 -10.25
N VAL A 183 -8.31 9.66 -10.10
CA VAL A 183 -8.75 10.86 -10.87
C VAL A 183 -8.63 10.70 -12.40
N GLY A 184 -7.99 9.63 -12.90
CA GLY A 184 -7.57 9.46 -14.29
C GLY A 184 -8.42 8.55 -15.18
N LYS A 185 -9.52 7.94 -14.73
CA LYS A 185 -10.28 7.04 -15.62
C LYS A 185 -11.07 7.79 -16.71
N TYR A 186 -11.43 9.06 -16.49
CA TYR A 186 -12.26 9.81 -17.45
C TYR A 186 -11.45 10.74 -18.36
N GLY A 187 -11.46 10.44 -19.67
CA GLY A 187 -10.97 11.35 -20.71
C GLY A 187 -9.45 11.55 -20.78
N ALA A 188 -8.66 10.90 -19.93
CA ALA A 188 -7.19 10.99 -19.95
C ALA A 188 -6.57 10.49 -21.27
N ASP A 189 -7.27 9.59 -21.98
CA ASP A 189 -6.81 8.98 -23.23
C ASP A 189 -7.60 9.45 -24.46
N GLY A 190 -8.37 10.54 -24.34
CA GLY A 190 -9.30 10.96 -25.41
C GLY A 190 -10.54 10.06 -25.58
N ARG A 191 -10.78 9.14 -24.64
CA ARG A 191 -12.01 8.35 -24.55
C ARG A 191 -13.20 9.23 -24.15
N ASP A 192 -14.39 8.89 -24.66
CA ASP A 192 -15.63 9.58 -24.30
C ASP A 192 -15.95 9.31 -22.83
N ALA A 193 -15.74 10.30 -21.97
CA ALA A 193 -16.02 10.22 -20.54
C ALA A 193 -17.46 9.74 -20.25
N ARG A 194 -18.41 10.00 -21.16
CA ARG A 194 -19.79 9.49 -21.00
C ARG A 194 -19.87 7.97 -21.17
N ALA A 195 -19.09 7.39 -22.06
CA ALA A 195 -19.04 5.95 -22.28
C ALA A 195 -18.44 5.24 -21.05
N ASP A 196 -17.37 5.81 -20.47
CA ASP A 196 -16.73 5.28 -19.27
C ASP A 196 -17.71 5.31 -18.07
N ILE A 197 -18.40 6.44 -17.84
CA ILE A 197 -19.43 6.57 -16.80
C ILE A 197 -20.56 5.55 -17.01
N LEU A 198 -20.99 5.35 -18.26
CA LEU A 198 -22.07 4.40 -18.56
C LEU A 198 -21.63 2.95 -18.31
N ALA A 199 -20.39 2.60 -18.65
CA ALA A 199 -19.82 1.29 -18.40
C ALA A 199 -19.71 1.01 -16.90
N GLU A 200 -19.26 1.99 -16.12
CA GLU A 200 -19.18 1.92 -14.66
C GLU A 200 -20.56 1.74 -14.01
N LYS A 201 -21.54 2.58 -14.39
CA LYS A 201 -22.93 2.41 -13.92
C LYS A 201 -23.52 1.04 -14.24
N LYS A 202 -23.20 0.50 -15.42
CA LYS A 202 -23.66 -0.84 -15.81
C LYS A 202 -22.98 -1.91 -14.95
N ARG A 203 -21.70 -1.76 -14.64
CA ARG A 203 -20.94 -2.65 -13.76
C ARG A 203 -21.51 -2.60 -12.34
N ASP A 204 -21.75 -1.41 -11.80
CA ASP A 204 -22.37 -1.22 -10.48
C ASP A 204 -23.76 -1.85 -10.41
N GLY A 205 -24.57 -1.70 -11.46
CA GLY A 205 -25.88 -2.36 -11.55
C GLY A 205 -25.80 -3.89 -11.55
N VAL A 206 -24.74 -4.48 -12.12
CA VAL A 206 -24.52 -5.93 -12.04
C VAL A 206 -24.12 -6.34 -10.62
N LEU A 207 -23.23 -5.58 -9.98
CA LEU A 207 -22.80 -5.84 -8.60
C LEU A 207 -23.98 -5.73 -7.63
N ASP A 208 -24.78 -4.67 -7.72
CA ASP A 208 -25.99 -4.48 -6.93
C ASP A 208 -27.01 -5.60 -7.14
N GLY A 209 -27.23 -6.01 -8.41
CA GLY A 209 -28.09 -7.16 -8.74
C GLY A 209 -27.60 -8.50 -8.16
N LEU A 210 -26.29 -8.61 -7.88
CA LEU A 210 -25.68 -9.75 -7.19
C LEU A 210 -25.66 -9.60 -5.65
N GLY A 211 -26.29 -8.53 -5.14
CA GLY A 211 -26.41 -8.21 -3.73
C GLY A 211 -25.20 -7.53 -3.12
N TRP A 212 -24.28 -7.02 -3.94
CA TRP A 212 -23.12 -6.27 -3.47
C TRP A 212 -23.47 -4.84 -3.10
N THR A 213 -22.78 -4.31 -2.09
CA THR A 213 -22.81 -2.89 -1.75
C THR A 213 -21.40 -2.34 -1.90
N ILE A 214 -21.22 -1.48 -2.90
CA ILE A 214 -19.93 -0.90 -3.28
C ILE A 214 -19.79 0.50 -2.69
N VAL A 215 -18.65 0.76 -2.05
CA VAL A 215 -18.26 2.08 -1.56
C VAL A 215 -17.15 2.62 -2.46
N HIS A 216 -17.48 3.58 -3.31
CA HIS A 216 -16.52 4.27 -4.17
C HIS A 216 -15.70 5.30 -3.37
N VAL A 217 -14.38 5.24 -3.45
CA VAL A 217 -13.45 6.05 -2.66
C VAL A 217 -12.58 6.86 -3.58
N VAL A 218 -12.52 8.16 -3.36
CA VAL A 218 -11.64 9.08 -4.10
C VAL A 218 -10.52 9.60 -3.20
N TRP A 219 -9.52 10.25 -3.79
CA TRP A 219 -8.43 10.90 -3.04
C TRP A 219 -8.92 11.89 -1.96
N ALA A 220 -10.04 12.58 -2.19
CA ALA A 220 -10.60 13.51 -1.21
C ALA A 220 -11.11 12.77 0.05
N ASP A 221 -11.61 11.55 -0.07
CA ASP A 221 -12.05 10.74 1.07
C ASP A 221 -10.87 10.35 1.98
N LEU A 222 -9.67 10.17 1.42
CA LEU A 222 -8.47 9.89 2.20
C LEU A 222 -7.99 11.10 3.03
N ALA A 223 -8.51 12.31 2.74
CA ALA A 223 -8.28 13.50 3.56
C ALA A 223 -9.24 13.59 4.76
N ASP A 224 -10.42 12.96 4.68
CA ASP A 224 -11.41 12.84 5.77
C ASP A 224 -11.69 11.36 6.09
N ARG A 225 -10.72 10.76 6.77
CA ARG A 225 -10.73 9.31 7.06
C ARG A 225 -11.86 8.90 7.98
N ASP A 226 -12.29 9.76 8.88
CA ASP A 226 -13.39 9.45 9.78
C ASP A 226 -14.71 9.32 9.01
N ALA A 227 -14.94 10.21 8.04
CA ALA A 227 -16.09 10.11 7.14
C ALA A 227 -16.02 8.85 6.26
N LEU A 228 -14.84 8.53 5.71
CA LEU A 228 -14.63 7.30 4.94
C LEU A 228 -14.93 6.05 5.79
N VAL A 229 -14.37 5.96 6.99
CA VAL A 229 -14.60 4.84 7.92
C VAL A 229 -16.07 4.72 8.30
N ALA A 230 -16.77 5.84 8.54
CA ALA A 230 -18.19 5.83 8.85
C ALA A 230 -19.02 5.25 7.68
N ARG A 231 -18.71 5.65 6.44
CA ARG A 231 -19.36 5.10 5.22
C ARG A 231 -19.13 3.59 5.09
N VAL A 232 -17.88 3.14 5.23
CA VAL A 232 -17.52 1.72 5.13
C VAL A 232 -18.21 0.91 6.24
N ARG A 233 -18.23 1.41 7.49
CA ARG A 233 -18.93 0.77 8.60
C ARG A 233 -20.44 0.65 8.35
N GLY A 234 -21.04 1.69 7.77
CA GLY A 234 -22.44 1.66 7.35
C GLY A 234 -22.71 0.57 6.30
N ALA A 235 -21.86 0.46 5.29
CA ALA A 235 -21.96 -0.58 4.26
C ALA A 235 -21.82 -2.00 4.82
N ILE A 236 -20.85 -2.22 5.72
CA ILE A 236 -20.69 -3.48 6.47
C ILE A 236 -21.99 -3.84 7.21
N GLY A 237 -22.59 -2.87 7.91
CA GLY A 237 -23.84 -3.07 8.63
C GLY A 237 -24.99 -3.50 7.72
N LEU A 238 -25.10 -2.90 6.53
CA LEU A 238 -26.10 -3.28 5.52
C LEU A 238 -25.85 -4.69 4.96
N GLY A 239 -24.60 -4.99 4.58
CA GLY A 239 -24.20 -6.30 4.05
C GLY A 239 -24.46 -7.42 5.07
N THR A 240 -24.15 -7.19 6.33
CA THR A 240 -24.38 -8.13 7.43
C THR A 240 -25.87 -8.43 7.60
N ARG A 241 -26.73 -7.40 7.60
CA ARG A 241 -28.19 -7.56 7.69
C ARG A 241 -28.75 -8.33 6.50
N ARG A 242 -28.31 -8.01 5.28
CA ARG A 242 -28.74 -8.71 4.06
C ARG A 242 -28.35 -10.20 4.10
N THR A 243 -27.14 -10.50 4.59
CA THR A 243 -26.64 -11.87 4.70
C THR A 243 -27.45 -12.67 5.73
N LEU A 244 -27.77 -12.10 6.88
CA LEU A 244 -28.68 -12.72 7.86
C LEU A 244 -30.05 -13.06 7.25
N LEU A 245 -30.63 -12.14 6.48
CA LEU A 245 -31.94 -12.35 5.86
C LEU A 245 -31.95 -13.41 4.76
N THR A 246 -30.83 -13.60 4.06
CA THR A 246 -30.74 -14.49 2.89
C THR A 246 -30.18 -15.87 3.23
N GLN A 247 -29.25 -15.96 4.20
CA GLN A 247 -28.53 -17.19 4.54
C GLN A 247 -28.82 -17.71 5.96
N GLY A 248 -29.53 -16.94 6.79
CA GLY A 248 -29.87 -17.32 8.16
C GLY A 248 -28.69 -17.33 9.15
N SER A 249 -27.48 -16.97 8.71
CA SER A 249 -26.29 -16.88 9.55
C SER A 249 -25.27 -15.87 8.97
N VAL A 250 -24.40 -15.32 9.82
CA VAL A 250 -23.26 -14.48 9.41
C VAL A 250 -21.98 -14.98 10.07
N PRO A 251 -20.81 -14.82 9.42
CA PRO A 251 -19.54 -15.23 10.02
C PRO A 251 -19.24 -14.49 11.32
N ALA A 252 -18.62 -15.19 12.28
CA ALA A 252 -18.43 -14.72 13.65
C ALA A 252 -17.68 -13.38 13.75
N ARG A 253 -16.83 -13.05 12.78
CA ARG A 253 -16.08 -11.78 12.73
C ARG A 253 -16.96 -10.53 12.60
N TRP A 254 -18.24 -10.70 12.25
CA TRP A 254 -19.21 -9.60 12.07
C TRP A 254 -20.19 -9.45 13.23
N LEU A 255 -20.09 -10.30 14.25
CA LEU A 255 -20.99 -10.27 15.40
C LEU A 255 -20.54 -9.22 16.44
N PRO A 256 -21.47 -8.48 17.06
CA PRO A 256 -21.15 -7.55 18.14
C PRO A 256 -20.40 -8.27 19.27
N GLY A 257 -19.26 -7.73 19.71
CA GLY A 257 -18.43 -8.33 20.77
C GLY A 257 -17.29 -9.22 20.28
N ALA A 258 -17.11 -9.38 18.96
CA ALA A 258 -15.89 -9.95 18.38
C ALA A 258 -14.70 -8.98 18.52
N SER A 259 -14.34 -8.61 19.74
CA SER A 259 -13.08 -7.91 20.00
C SER A 259 -11.96 -8.93 19.85
N ARG A 260 -11.20 -8.85 18.75
CA ARG A 260 -9.91 -9.52 18.65
C ARG A 260 -8.90 -8.68 19.40
N VAL A 261 -8.56 -9.14 20.60
CA VAL A 261 -7.28 -8.82 21.23
C VAL A 261 -6.18 -9.26 20.26
N ALA A 262 -5.38 -8.31 19.81
CA ALA A 262 -4.04 -8.51 19.26
C ALA A 262 -3.20 -7.26 19.62
#